data_AF-A0A1A9UW16-F1
#
_entry.id   AF-A0A1A9UW16-F1
#
_cell.length_a   1.000
_cell.length_b   1.000
_cell.length_c   1.000
_cell.angle_alpha   90.00
_cell.angle_beta   90.00
_cell.angle_gamma   90.00
#
_symmetry.space_group_name_H-M   'P 1'
#
loop_
_entity.id
_entity.type
_entity.pdbx_description
1 polymer ?
#
loop_
_entity_poly.entity_id
_entity_poly.type
_entity_poly.pdbx_seq_one_letter_code
_entity_poly.pdbx_strand_id
1 'polypeptide(L)'
;MFIGDGAKLVRDAFALAKEKAPTIIFIDELDAIGTKHFDSEKAGDRKVQRSRLDRKIEFPHSNEEARARIIQIHSRKMNISNDVNFEELARSTNDFNGAQR
;
A
#
# COMPACT_ATOMS: atom_id res chain seq x y z
N MET A 1 7.53 26.30 -9.47
CA MET A 1 6.65 25.63 -8.49
C MET A 1 6.15 26.71 -7.54
N PHE A 2 4.85 27.01 -7.55
CA PHE A 2 4.30 28.09 -6.72
C PHE A 2 4.00 27.57 -5.31
N ILE A 3 4.33 28.36 -4.31
CA ILE A 3 4.11 28.05 -2.90
C ILE A 3 2.60 28.06 -2.64
N GLY A 4 2.04 26.93 -2.18
CA GLY A 4 0.64 26.83 -1.75
C GLY A 4 -0.29 25.99 -2.64
N ASP A 5 0.14 25.60 -3.85
CA ASP A 5 -0.68 24.78 -4.76
C ASP A 5 -1.04 23.42 -4.15
N GLY A 6 -0.08 22.77 -3.49
CA GLY A 6 -0.32 21.48 -2.82
C GLY A 6 -1.38 21.56 -1.71
N ALA A 7 -1.38 22.63 -0.92
CA ALA A 7 -2.36 22.82 0.15
C ALA A 7 -3.78 23.07 -0.39
N LYS A 8 -3.90 23.74 -1.55
CA LYS A 8 -5.18 23.93 -2.23
C LYS A 8 -5.72 22.60 -2.76
N LEU A 9 -4.88 21.82 -3.44
CA LEU A 9 -5.26 20.51 -3.98
C LEU A 9 -5.80 19.56 -2.90
N VAL A 10 -5.16 19.52 -1.73
CA VAL A 10 -5.63 18.71 -0.60
C VAL A 10 -7.02 19.17 -0.15
N ARG A 11 -7.24 20.49 0.03
CA ARG A 11 -8.55 21.02 0.45
C ARG A 11 -9.65 20.69 -0.55
N ASP A 12 -9.38 20.86 -1.83
CA ASP A 12 -10.34 20.61 -2.90
C ASP A 12 -10.71 19.11 -2.97
N ALA A 13 -9.74 18.21 -2.78
CA ALA A 13 -9.98 16.77 -2.71
C ALA A 13 -10.91 16.38 -1.54
N PHE A 14 -10.70 16.95 -0.35
CA PHE A 14 -11.59 16.71 0.80
C PHE A 14 -12.97 17.34 0.64
N ALA A 15 -13.08 18.50 -0.02
CA ALA A 15 -14.37 19.11 -0.33
C ALA A 15 -15.19 18.23 -1.27
N LEU A 16 -14.55 17.72 -2.33
CA LEU A 16 -15.15 16.79 -3.27
C LEU A 16 -15.61 15.49 -2.60
N ALA A 17 -14.80 14.93 -1.70
CA ALA A 17 -15.14 13.71 -0.96
C ALA A 17 -16.35 13.90 -0.02
N LYS A 18 -16.53 15.10 0.56
CA LYS A 18 -17.71 15.44 1.38
C LYS A 18 -18.98 15.56 0.53
N GLU A 19 -18.88 16.20 -0.63
CA GLU A 19 -20.00 16.32 -1.56
C GLU A 19 -20.47 14.96 -2.06
N LYS A 20 -19.54 14.05 -2.33
CA LYS A 20 -19.80 12.68 -2.84
C LYS A 20 -19.89 11.62 -1.73
N ALA A 21 -20.24 12.00 -0.51
CA ALA A 21 -20.34 11.05 0.59
C ALA A 21 -21.39 9.95 0.28
N PRO A 22 -21.11 8.66 0.57
CA PRO A 22 -19.93 8.10 1.23
C PRO A 22 -18.72 7.89 0.29
N THR A 23 -17.51 8.31 0.70
CA THR A 23 -16.28 8.19 -0.11
C THR A 23 -15.11 7.68 0.75
N ILE A 24 -14.21 6.89 0.14
CA ILE A 24 -12.93 6.48 0.72
C ILE A 24 -11.81 7.25 0.02
N ILE A 25 -10.95 7.92 0.79
CA ILE A 25 -9.73 8.57 0.29
C ILE A 25 -8.55 7.64 0.55
N PHE A 26 -7.86 7.22 -0.51
CA PHE A 26 -6.60 6.49 -0.42
C PHE A 26 -5.44 7.47 -0.57
N ILE A 27 -4.52 7.45 0.39
CA ILE A 27 -3.29 8.25 0.37
C ILE A 27 -2.14 7.26 0.24
N ASP A 28 -1.43 7.35 -0.88
CA ASP A 28 -0.24 6.56 -1.14
C ASP A 28 1.02 7.35 -0.75
N GLU A 29 2.16 6.66 -0.57
CA GLU A 29 3.47 7.28 -0.29
C GLU A 29 3.45 8.35 0.81
N LEU A 30 2.84 8.03 1.96
CA LEU A 30 2.70 8.96 3.08
C LEU A 30 4.06 9.46 3.61
N ASP A 31 5.11 8.68 3.42
CA ASP A 31 6.48 9.03 3.77
C ASP A 31 7.06 10.19 2.93
N ALA A 32 6.55 10.44 1.72
CA ALA A 32 6.93 11.59 0.90
C ALA A 32 6.53 12.93 1.54
N ILE A 33 5.48 12.95 2.37
CA ILE A 33 5.00 14.12 3.09
C ILE A 33 5.27 14.06 4.61
N GLY A 34 5.70 12.90 5.11
CA GLY A 34 5.95 12.65 6.52
C GLY A 34 7.39 12.97 6.90
N THR A 35 7.68 14.21 7.33
CA THR A 35 8.94 14.49 8.02
C THR A 35 9.01 13.67 9.31
N LYS A 36 9.95 12.72 9.38
CA LYS A 36 10.34 12.08 10.65
C LYS A 36 11.03 13.16 11.50
N HIS A 37 10.28 13.99 12.20
CA HIS A 37 10.83 14.81 13.27
C HIS A 37 11.23 13.89 14.42
N PHE A 38 12.42 13.29 14.31
CA PHE A 38 13.01 12.46 15.36
C PHE A 38 13.86 13.27 16.35
N ASP A 39 13.85 14.60 16.25
CA ASP A 39 14.51 15.51 17.17
C ASP A 39 13.50 16.27 18.02
N SER A 40 12.89 15.59 18.98
CA SER A 40 12.75 16.08 20.35
C SER A 40 11.94 15.10 21.19
N GLU A 41 12.49 14.74 22.35
CA GLU A 41 11.80 14.00 23.40
C GLU A 41 10.61 14.81 23.94
N LYS A 42 9.49 14.86 23.21
CA LYS A 42 8.23 15.40 23.74
C LYS A 42 7.12 14.37 23.57
N ALA A 43 6.61 13.93 24.72
CA ALA A 43 5.52 12.95 24.85
C ALA A 43 4.18 13.33 24.18
N GLY A 44 4.08 14.50 23.53
CA GLY A 44 2.89 15.02 22.85
C GLY A 44 2.63 14.38 21.48
N ASP A 45 3.66 14.13 20.68
CA ASP A 45 3.51 13.73 19.27
C ASP A 45 2.97 12.31 19.10
N ARG A 46 3.28 11.42 20.05
CA ARG A 46 2.80 10.03 20.05
C ARG A 46 1.27 9.92 20.16
N LYS A 47 0.60 10.95 20.70
CA LYS A 47 -0.87 10.97 20.83
C LYS A 47 -1.58 11.36 19.54
N VAL A 48 -1.05 12.31 18.77
CA VAL A 48 -1.68 12.78 17.52
C VAL A 48 -1.70 11.67 16.47
N GLN A 49 -0.63 10.87 16.39
CA GLN A 49 -0.58 9.75 15.44
C GLN A 49 -1.52 8.60 15.81
N ARG A 50 -1.78 8.38 17.11
CA ARG A 50 -2.82 7.44 17.57
C ARG A 50 -4.24 7.96 17.36
N SER A 51 -4.44 9.28 17.29
CA SER A 51 -5.77 9.89 17.15
C SER A 51 -6.29 9.94 15.71
N ARG A 52 -5.40 9.81 14.70
CA ARG A 52 -5.77 9.93 13.28
C ARG A 52 -5.64 8.61 12.50
N LEU A 53 -4.98 7.60 13.08
CA LEU A 53 -4.82 6.28 12.49
C LEU A 53 -5.36 5.24 13.48
N ASP A 54 -6.53 4.71 13.17
CA ASP A 54 -7.22 3.76 14.05
C ASP A 54 -6.63 2.35 13.96
N ARG A 55 -6.15 1.95 12.79
CA ARG A 55 -5.58 0.62 12.54
C ARG A 55 -4.26 0.71 11.81
N LYS A 56 -3.35 -0.17 12.19
CA LYS A 56 -2.10 -0.43 11.50
C LYS A 56 -2.18 -1.83 10.95
N ILE A 57 -2.09 -1.96 9.62
CA ILE A 57 -2.10 -3.24 8.92
C ILE A 57 -0.72 -3.39 8.30
N GLU A 58 -0.04 -4.47 8.62
CA GLU A 58 1.26 -4.80 8.06
C GLU A 58 1.07 -5.76 6.89
N PHE A 59 1.82 -5.53 5.81
CA PHE A 59 1.85 -6.41 4.64
C PHE A 59 3.13 -7.25 4.71
N PRO A 60 3.07 -8.52 5.15
CA PRO A 60 4.25 -9.36 5.20
C PRO A 60 4.69 -9.76 3.79
N HIS A 61 5.92 -10.23 3.69
CA HIS A 61 6.41 -10.84 2.45
C HIS A 61 5.58 -12.06 2.06
N SER A 62 5.41 -12.29 0.77
CA SER A 62 4.62 -13.42 0.25
C SER A 62 5.26 -14.76 0.61
N ASN A 63 4.50 -15.59 1.33
CA ASN A 63 4.86 -16.99 1.58
C ASN A 63 4.69 -17.83 0.29
N GLU A 64 5.15 -19.08 0.31
CA GLU A 64 5.12 -19.98 -0.85
C GLU A 64 3.70 -20.15 -1.43
N GLU A 65 2.70 -20.36 -0.58
CA GLU A 65 1.31 -20.49 -1.01
C GLU A 65 0.77 -19.20 -1.67
N ALA A 66 1.10 -18.04 -1.12
CA ALA A 66 0.74 -16.75 -1.68
C ALA A 66 1.40 -16.54 -3.04
N ARG A 67 2.67 -16.91 -3.20
CA ARG A 67 3.39 -16.84 -4.49
C ARG A 67 2.75 -17.76 -5.52
N ALA A 68 2.46 -19.01 -5.18
CA ALA A 68 1.77 -19.95 -6.08
C ALA A 68 0.45 -19.35 -6.58
N ARG A 69 -0.34 -18.76 -5.67
CA ARG A 69 -1.61 -18.12 -6.00
C ARG A 69 -1.44 -16.85 -6.85
N ILE A 70 -0.44 -16.01 -6.57
CA ILE A 70 -0.12 -14.82 -7.37
C ILE A 70 0.24 -15.22 -8.81
N ILE A 71 1.14 -16.19 -8.96
CA ILE A 71 1.55 -16.72 -10.27
C ILE A 71 0.34 -17.27 -10.99
N GLN A 72 -0.49 -18.08 -10.31
CA GLN A 72 -1.72 -18.64 -10.88
C GLN A 72 -2.69 -17.54 -11.35
N ILE A 73 -2.90 -16.47 -10.59
CA ILE A 73 -3.80 -15.36 -10.96
C ILE A 73 -3.30 -14.65 -12.22
N HIS A 74 -2.00 -14.33 -12.28
CA HIS A 74 -1.40 -13.66 -13.45
C HIS A 74 -1.37 -14.56 -14.68
N SER A 75 -1.32 -15.87 -14.47
CA SER A 75 -1.34 -16.94 -15.46
C SER A 75 -2.72 -17.19 -16.10
N ARG A 76 -3.84 -16.80 -15.44
CA ARG A 76 -5.21 -17.08 -15.92
C ARG A 76 -5.55 -16.55 -17.33
N LYS A 77 -4.84 -15.53 -17.81
CA LYS A 77 -5.09 -14.92 -19.13
C LYS A 77 -4.15 -15.46 -20.22
N MET A 78 -3.29 -16.42 -19.89
CA MET A 78 -2.30 -17.00 -20.81
C MET A 78 -2.74 -18.38 -21.28
N ASN A 79 -2.18 -18.85 -22.40
CA ASN A 79 -2.35 -20.23 -22.84
C ASN A 79 -1.35 -21.11 -22.08
N ILE A 80 -1.83 -21.84 -21.08
CA ILE A 80 -1.01 -22.63 -20.17
C ILE A 80 -1.35 -24.11 -20.36
N SER A 81 -0.31 -24.94 -20.43
CA SER A 81 -0.46 -26.38 -20.53
C SER A 81 -0.83 -26.98 -19.17
N ASN A 82 -1.55 -28.11 -19.19
CA ASN A 82 -2.06 -28.76 -17.98
C ASN A 82 -0.97 -29.37 -17.08
N ASP A 83 0.28 -29.40 -17.54
CA ASP A 83 1.46 -29.90 -16.84
C ASP A 83 2.18 -28.84 -16.00
N VAL A 84 1.70 -27.58 -15.99
CA VAL A 84 2.31 -26.53 -15.18
C VAL A 84 1.99 -26.69 -13.71
N ASN A 85 3.05 -26.85 -12.90
CA ASN A 85 2.97 -26.94 -11.45
C ASN A 85 3.33 -25.60 -10.77
N PHE A 86 2.33 -24.88 -10.29
CA PHE A 86 2.52 -23.58 -9.63
C PHE A 86 3.18 -23.68 -8.24
N GLU A 87 3.09 -24.82 -7.56
CA GLU A 87 3.76 -25.02 -6.26
C GLU A 87 5.27 -25.12 -6.45
N GLU A 88 5.70 -25.83 -7.50
CA GLU A 88 7.12 -25.95 -7.85
C GLU A 88 7.70 -24.59 -8.26
N LEU A 89 6.95 -23.81 -9.05
CA LEU A 89 7.32 -22.43 -9.40
C LEU A 89 7.37 -21.51 -8.18
N ALA A 90 6.52 -21.73 -7.18
CA ALA A 90 6.57 -20.95 -5.95
C ALA A 90 7.79 -21.25 -5.08
N ARG A 91 8.29 -22.49 -5.10
CA ARG A 91 9.52 -22.92 -4.41
C ARG A 91 10.78 -22.32 -5.00
N SER A 92 10.81 -22.15 -6.32
CA SER A 92 11.96 -21.55 -7.02
C SER A 92 11.99 -20.02 -6.95
N THR A 93 10.89 -19.37 -6.53
CA THR A 93 10.73 -17.91 -6.44
C THR A 93 10.84 -17.39 -5.00
N ASN A 94 11.79 -17.91 -4.23
CA ASN A 94 12.05 -17.40 -2.88
C ASN A 94 12.36 -15.90 -2.90
N ASP A 95 11.86 -15.19 -1.89
CA ASP A 95 11.97 -13.73 -1.73
C ASP A 95 11.29 -12.88 -2.82
N PHE A 96 10.46 -13.47 -3.69
CA PHE A 96 9.67 -12.70 -4.65
C PHE A 96 8.46 -12.05 -3.96
N ASN A 97 8.27 -10.76 -4.22
CA ASN A 97 7.07 -10.01 -3.84
C ASN A 97 6.04 -10.01 -4.98
N GLY A 98 4.82 -9.52 -4.71
CA GLY A 98 3.72 -9.53 -5.68
C GLY A 98 3.89 -8.63 -6.91
N ALA A 99 4.92 -7.78 -6.96
CA ALA A 99 5.24 -6.95 -8.13
C ALA A 99 6.26 -7.61 -9.07
N GLN A 100 7.06 -8.56 -8.57
CA GLN A 100 8.03 -9.31 -9.36
C GLN A 100 7.29 -10.41 -10.15
N ARG A 101 7.40 -10.34 -11.48
CA ARG A 101 6.75 -11.25 -12.44
C ARG A 101 7.78 -11.99 -13.26
#